data_AF-A0A0Q6G2A5-F1
#
_entry.id   AF-A0A0Q6G2A5-F1
#
_cell.length_a   1.000
_cell.length_b   1.000
_cell.length_c   1.000
_cell.angle_alpha   90.00
_cell.angle_beta   90.00
_cell.angle_gamma   90.00
#
_symmetry.space_group_name_H-M   'P 1'
#
loop_
_entity.id
_entity.type
_entity.pdbx_description
1 polymer ?
#
loop_
_entity_poly.entity_id
_entity_poly.type
_entity_poly.pdbx_seq_one_letter_code
_entity_poly.pdbx_strand_id
1 'polypeptide(L)'
;MKLRFAALLAVTLVATPVLSADTRCGWLQNPTPGNWWLDDAEGTWTIMSQGAGEGPPGMDMIPDISERDYVATNGNYGYACACMKVETDDADGSITQILSFKQLALSKCENDENLSDPQ
;
A
#
# COMPACT_ATOMS: atom_id res chain seq x y z
N MET A 1 7.16 64.77 -8.74
CA MET A 1 7.45 63.44 -9.29
C MET A 1 6.70 62.41 -8.44
N LYS A 2 5.61 61.80 -8.94
CA LYS A 2 4.80 60.83 -8.16
C LYS A 2 5.20 59.42 -8.60
N LEU A 3 5.98 58.72 -7.78
CA LEU A 3 6.35 57.33 -8.01
C LEU A 3 5.16 56.44 -7.63
N ARG A 4 4.58 55.72 -8.60
CA ARG A 4 3.52 54.73 -8.36
C ARG A 4 4.18 53.37 -8.18
N PHE A 5 4.19 52.84 -6.96
CA PHE A 5 4.54 51.45 -6.70
C PHE A 5 3.37 50.57 -7.11
N ALA A 6 3.55 49.79 -8.18
CA ALA A 6 2.64 48.70 -8.54
C ALA A 6 3.05 47.47 -7.71
N ALA A 7 2.24 47.11 -6.72
CA ALA A 7 2.42 45.88 -5.96
C ALA A 7 1.94 44.69 -6.82
N LEU A 8 2.87 43.87 -7.32
CA LEU A 8 2.53 42.56 -7.87
C LEU A 8 2.19 41.61 -6.71
N LEU A 9 0.92 41.24 -6.58
CA LEU A 9 0.52 40.09 -5.76
C LEU A 9 0.98 38.81 -6.48
N ALA A 10 2.02 38.16 -5.96
CA ALA A 10 2.37 36.80 -6.36
C ALA A 10 1.42 35.83 -5.64
N VAL A 11 0.49 35.21 -6.38
CA VAL A 11 -0.36 34.14 -5.87
C VAL A 11 0.46 32.86 -5.89
N THR A 12 0.91 32.40 -4.73
CA THR A 12 1.55 31.09 -4.56
C THR A 12 0.46 30.02 -4.49
N LEU A 13 0.37 29.18 -5.53
CA LEU A 13 -0.52 28.02 -5.55
C LEU A 13 0.08 26.95 -4.62
N VAL A 14 -0.56 26.69 -3.49
CA VAL A 14 -0.18 25.58 -2.60
C VAL A 14 -0.85 24.33 -3.17
N ALA A 15 -0.07 23.40 -3.71
CA ALA A 15 -0.58 22.10 -4.14
C ALA A 15 -0.81 21.25 -2.90
N THR A 16 -2.07 20.91 -2.61
CA THR A 16 -2.42 19.92 -1.60
C THR A 16 -2.31 18.53 -2.21
N PRO A 17 -1.64 17.56 -1.55
CA PRO A 17 -1.65 16.19 -2.01
C PRO A 17 -3.10 15.69 -2.03
N VAL A 18 -3.55 15.19 -3.17
CA VAL A 18 -4.81 14.46 -3.29
C VAL A 18 -4.53 13.06 -2.79
N LEU A 19 -5.19 12.65 -1.70
CA LEU A 19 -5.31 11.24 -1.33
C LEU A 19 -6.20 10.61 -2.40
N SER A 20 -5.56 9.92 -3.35
CA SER A 20 -6.25 9.15 -4.38
C SER A 20 -6.37 7.71 -3.91
N ALA A 21 -7.51 7.10 -4.20
CA ALA A 21 -7.71 5.69 -3.97
C ALA A 21 -7.15 4.89 -5.16
N ASP A 22 -6.01 4.25 -4.97
CA ASP A 22 -5.31 3.46 -5.97
C ASP A 22 -5.68 1.99 -5.85
N THR A 23 -5.56 1.25 -6.96
CA THR A 23 -5.68 -0.20 -6.96
C THR A 23 -4.31 -0.81 -7.09
N ARG A 24 -3.86 -1.52 -6.06
CA ARG A 24 -2.56 -2.19 -6.01
C ARG A 24 -2.76 -3.69 -5.99
N CYS A 25 -2.03 -4.41 -6.83
CA CYS A 25 -2.14 -5.87 -6.99
C CYS A 25 -0.75 -6.49 -6.96
N GLY A 26 -0.58 -7.52 -6.14
CA GLY A 26 0.72 -8.16 -5.99
C GLY A 26 0.78 -9.15 -4.83
N TRP A 27 1.99 -9.39 -4.34
CA TRP A 27 2.24 -10.28 -3.21
C TRP A 27 1.91 -9.59 -1.90
N LEU A 28 0.83 -10.02 -1.24
CA LEU A 28 0.54 -9.62 0.13
C LEU A 28 1.31 -10.53 1.09
N GLN A 29 2.16 -9.90 1.89
CA GLN A 29 3.15 -10.55 2.72
C GLN A 29 2.83 -10.34 4.19
N ASN A 30 2.77 -11.44 4.94
CA ASN A 30 2.73 -11.44 6.40
C ASN A 30 3.71 -12.48 6.95
N PRO A 31 5.03 -12.24 6.91
CA PRO A 31 6.03 -13.26 7.25
C PRO A 31 6.26 -13.42 8.76
N THR A 32 5.77 -12.49 9.58
CA THR A 32 5.89 -12.52 11.04
C THR A 32 4.75 -11.74 11.70
N PRO A 33 4.50 -11.92 13.02
CA PRO A 33 3.44 -11.20 13.72
C PRO A 33 3.59 -9.68 13.58
N GLY A 34 2.52 -9.00 13.19
CA GLY A 34 2.48 -7.53 13.12
C GLY A 34 3.17 -6.90 11.90
N ASN A 35 3.69 -7.70 10.97
CA ASN A 35 4.39 -7.22 9.77
C ASN A 35 3.56 -7.50 8.52
N TRP A 36 3.17 -6.45 7.81
CA TRP A 36 2.34 -6.53 6.60
C TRP A 36 2.83 -5.56 5.53
N TRP A 37 3.00 -6.06 4.31
CA TRP A 37 3.26 -5.22 3.14
C TRP A 37 2.68 -5.86 1.88
N LEU A 38 2.55 -5.05 0.83
CA LEU A 38 2.18 -5.47 -0.50
C LEU A 38 3.34 -5.16 -1.45
N ASP A 39 3.89 -6.17 -2.09
CA ASP A 39 4.87 -6.00 -3.17
C ASP A 39 4.12 -6.04 -4.51
N ASP A 40 4.06 -4.90 -5.21
CA ASP A 40 3.50 -4.77 -6.55
C ASP A 40 4.58 -4.39 -7.58
N ALA A 41 4.19 -4.13 -8.84
CA ALA A 41 5.12 -3.76 -9.91
C ALA A 41 5.80 -2.39 -9.69
N GLU A 42 5.29 -1.56 -8.79
CA GLU A 42 5.83 -0.24 -8.46
C GLU A 42 6.76 -0.29 -7.23
N GLY A 43 6.62 -1.32 -6.40
CA GLY A 43 7.52 -1.59 -5.28
C GLY A 43 6.79 -2.16 -4.06
N THR A 44 7.44 -1.99 -2.91
CA THR A 44 6.91 -2.45 -1.61
C THR A 44 6.10 -1.34 -0.94
N TRP A 45 4.89 -1.68 -0.52
CA TRP A 45 3.99 -0.81 0.22
C TRP A 45 3.79 -1.33 1.63
N THR A 46 4.36 -0.63 2.61
CA THR A 46 4.24 -1.01 4.03
C THR A 46 2.83 -0.72 4.53
N ILE A 47 2.17 -1.74 5.08
CA ILE A 47 0.86 -1.58 5.71
C ILE A 47 1.02 -1.47 7.23
N MET A 48 1.82 -2.35 7.82
CA MET A 48 2.07 -2.36 9.27
C MET A 48 3.43 -2.98 9.56
N SER A 49 4.14 -2.44 10.55
CA SER A 49 5.36 -3.04 11.08
C SER A 49 5.18 -3.43 12.54
N GLN A 50 5.85 -4.50 12.95
CA GLN A 50 5.77 -5.00 14.31
C GLN A 50 6.15 -3.90 15.31
N GLY A 51 5.28 -3.64 16.29
CA GLY A 51 5.49 -2.62 17.31
C GLY A 51 5.07 -1.20 16.92
N ALA A 52 4.56 -0.97 15.70
CA ALA A 52 4.10 0.34 15.24
C ALA A 52 2.77 0.81 15.87
N GLY A 53 2.03 -0.11 16.52
CA GLY A 53 0.72 0.17 17.13
C GLY A 53 -0.43 -0.39 16.31
N GLU A 54 -1.53 0.35 16.24
CA GLU A 54 -2.68 0.01 15.40
C GLU A 54 -2.34 0.21 13.92
N GLY A 55 -2.75 -0.71 13.06
CA GLY A 55 -2.58 -0.57 11.62
C GLY A 55 -3.50 0.50 11.02
N PRO A 56 -3.41 0.77 9.71
CA PRO A 56 -4.25 1.75 9.05
C PRO A 56 -5.75 1.37 9.11
N PRO A 57 -6.67 2.34 8.97
CA PRO A 57 -8.09 2.03 8.84
C PRO A 57 -8.34 1.00 7.72
N GLY A 58 -9.19 0.01 7.99
CA GLY A 58 -9.53 -1.05 7.04
C GLY A 58 -8.66 -2.31 7.12
N MET A 59 -7.72 -2.40 8.08
CA MET A 59 -6.98 -3.64 8.35
C MET A 59 -7.88 -4.86 8.60
N ASP A 60 -9.06 -4.64 9.19
CA ASP A 60 -10.08 -5.66 9.43
C ASP A 60 -10.72 -6.22 8.16
N MET A 61 -10.51 -5.59 7.00
CA MET A 61 -10.96 -6.11 5.70
C MET A 61 -10.06 -7.23 5.16
N ILE A 62 -8.83 -7.37 5.68
CA ILE A 62 -7.94 -8.48 5.33
C ILE A 62 -8.34 -9.67 6.22
N PRO A 63 -8.96 -10.74 5.67
CA PRO A 63 -9.29 -11.93 6.44
C PRO A 63 -8.03 -12.74 6.75
N ASP A 64 -8.18 -13.87 7.42
CA ASP A 64 -7.09 -14.85 7.50
C ASP A 64 -6.78 -15.38 6.08
N ILE A 65 -5.69 -14.87 5.49
CA ILE A 65 -5.26 -15.20 4.13
C ILE A 65 -4.81 -16.67 4.00
N SER A 66 -4.48 -17.32 5.11
CA SER A 66 -4.07 -18.73 5.13
C SER A 66 -5.24 -19.69 4.90
N GLU A 67 -6.48 -19.23 5.02
CA GLU A 67 -7.68 -20.03 4.73
C GLU A 67 -7.95 -20.20 3.22
N ARG A 68 -7.14 -19.59 2.36
CA ARG A 68 -7.27 -19.67 0.89
C ARG A 68 -5.92 -19.99 0.22
N ASP A 69 -5.72 -19.55 -1.02
CA ASP A 69 -4.51 -19.83 -1.77
C ASP A 69 -3.32 -19.01 -1.23
N TYR A 70 -2.38 -19.71 -0.61
CA TYR A 70 -1.42 -19.16 0.33
C TYR A 70 -0.19 -20.06 0.45
N VAL A 71 0.98 -19.47 0.71
CA VAL A 71 2.22 -20.20 1.00
C VAL A 71 2.71 -19.81 2.38
N ALA A 72 2.80 -20.80 3.27
CA ALA A 72 3.43 -20.64 4.57
C ALA A 72 4.96 -20.70 4.43
N THR A 73 5.65 -19.68 4.92
CA THR A 73 7.13 -19.59 4.92
C THR A 73 7.71 -19.57 6.34
N ASN A 74 6.91 -19.25 7.36
CA ASN A 74 7.33 -19.18 8.75
C ASN A 74 6.19 -19.56 9.71
N GLY A 75 6.04 -20.85 10.02
CA GLY A 75 4.90 -21.32 10.82
C GLY A 75 3.58 -21.08 10.08
N ASN A 76 2.66 -20.32 10.67
CA ASN A 76 1.40 -19.91 10.02
C ASN A 76 1.52 -18.55 9.29
N TYR A 77 2.74 -18.03 9.14
CA TYR A 77 3.07 -16.79 8.45
C TYR A 77 3.68 -17.06 7.06
N GLY A 78 3.60 -16.09 6.16
CA GLY A 78 3.80 -16.30 4.73
C GLY A 78 3.06 -15.30 3.85
N TYR A 79 2.70 -15.69 2.62
CA TYR A 79 2.18 -14.77 1.60
C TYR A 79 1.01 -15.33 0.77
N ALA A 80 0.25 -14.40 0.20
CA ALA A 80 -0.80 -14.66 -0.77
C ALA A 80 -0.70 -13.67 -1.94
N CYS A 81 -1.37 -13.97 -3.06
CA CYS A 81 -1.60 -12.99 -4.11
C CYS A 81 -2.90 -12.21 -3.81
N ALA A 82 -2.88 -10.88 -3.92
CA ALA A 82 -4.05 -10.06 -3.63
C ALA A 82 -4.13 -8.79 -4.48
N CYS A 83 -5.34 -8.23 -4.59
CA CYS A 83 -5.57 -6.85 -5.03
C CYS A 83 -6.29 -6.08 -3.92
N MET A 84 -5.89 -4.83 -3.74
CA MET A 84 -6.44 -3.94 -2.73
C MET A 84 -6.76 -2.59 -3.36
N LYS A 85 -7.86 -1.97 -2.93
CA LYS A 85 -8.08 -0.54 -3.15
C LYS A 85 -7.62 0.19 -1.90
N VAL A 86 -6.70 1.13 -2.04
CA VAL A 86 -5.98 1.74 -0.92
C VAL A 86 -5.76 3.23 -1.14
N GLU A 87 -5.59 3.97 -0.05
CA GLU A 87 -4.90 5.26 -0.09
C GLU A 87 -3.45 5.03 0.35
N THR A 88 -2.51 5.77 -0.24
CA THR A 88 -1.08 5.61 0.02
C THR A 88 -0.40 6.94 0.36
N ASP A 89 0.74 6.83 1.05
CA ASP A 89 1.75 7.88 1.13
C ASP A 89 2.97 7.42 0.33
N ASP A 90 3.13 7.98 -0.87
CA ASP A 90 4.23 7.67 -1.79
C ASP A 90 5.60 8.09 -1.23
N ALA A 91 5.65 9.11 -0.35
CA ALA A 91 6.91 9.57 0.21
C ALA A 91 7.49 8.54 1.20
N ASP A 92 6.60 7.90 1.96
CA ASP A 92 6.95 6.88 2.95
C ASP A 92 6.82 5.44 2.42
N GLY A 93 6.25 5.25 1.22
CA GLY A 93 5.99 3.92 0.65
C GLY A 93 5.01 3.12 1.51
N SER A 94 3.94 3.77 1.97
CA SER A 94 3.01 3.17 2.93
C SER A 94 1.55 3.20 2.46
N ILE A 95 0.77 2.20 2.88
CA ILE A 95 -0.68 2.18 2.74
C ILE A 95 -1.26 2.84 3.99
N THR A 96 -1.96 3.96 3.80
CA THR A 96 -2.53 4.78 4.88
C THR A 96 -3.99 4.44 5.15
N GLN A 97 -4.69 3.83 4.19
CA GLN A 97 -6.05 3.31 4.35
C GLN A 97 -6.33 2.16 3.39
N ILE A 98 -7.07 1.15 3.87
CA ILE A 98 -7.59 0.04 3.06
C ILE A 98 -9.08 0.27 2.83
N LEU A 99 -9.49 0.34 1.56
CA LEU A 99 -10.86 0.60 1.13
C LEU A 99 -11.55 -0.68 0.65
N SER A 100 -10.78 -1.64 0.12
CA SER A 100 -11.26 -2.99 -0.17
C SER A 100 -10.10 -3.98 -0.30
N PHE A 101 -10.42 -5.26 -0.10
CA PHE A 101 -9.47 -6.37 -0.19
C PHE A 101 -10.04 -7.51 -1.05
N LYS A 102 -9.18 -8.13 -1.86
CA LYS A 102 -9.50 -9.37 -2.58
C LYS A 102 -8.26 -10.25 -2.70
N GLN A 103 -8.29 -11.40 -2.04
CA GLN A 103 -7.32 -12.47 -2.30
C GLN A 103 -7.59 -13.14 -3.64
N LEU A 104 -6.51 -13.43 -4.37
CA LEU A 104 -6.50 -14.08 -5.68
C LEU A 104 -5.85 -15.47 -5.57
N ALA A 105 -5.89 -16.23 -6.67
CA ALA A 105 -5.05 -17.42 -6.78
C ALA A 105 -3.57 -17.01 -6.90
N LEU A 106 -2.66 -17.78 -6.31
CA LEU A 106 -1.20 -17.55 -6.37
C LEU A 106 -0.72 -17.41 -7.80
N SER A 107 -1.24 -18.26 -8.70
CA SER A 107 -0.98 -18.22 -10.14
C SER A 107 -1.19 -16.85 -10.80
N LYS A 108 -1.97 -15.94 -10.22
CA LYS A 108 -2.10 -14.58 -10.76
C LYS A 108 -0.81 -13.78 -10.59
N CYS A 109 -0.16 -13.89 -9.45
CA CYS A 109 1.10 -13.21 -9.19
C CYS A 109 2.28 -14.01 -9.76
N GLU A 110 2.24 -15.35 -9.75
CA GLU A 110 3.29 -16.20 -10.36
C GLU A 110 3.44 -15.98 -11.87
N ASN A 111 2.36 -15.60 -12.56
CA ASN A 111 2.37 -15.34 -14.00
C ASN A 111 2.47 -13.84 -14.34
N ASP A 112 2.69 -12.96 -13.37
CA ASP A 112 2.92 -11.53 -13.61
C ASP A 112 4.42 -11.26 -13.74
N GLU A 113 4.88 -11.02 -14.97
CA GLU A 113 6.30 -10.78 -15.27
C GLU A 113 6.84 -9.47 -14.68
N ASN A 114 5.98 -8.58 -14.17
CA ASN A 114 6.39 -7.33 -13.53
C ASN A 114 6.58 -7.49 -12.01
N LEU A 115 6.19 -8.62 -11.44
CA LEU A 115 6.38 -8.89 -10.02
C LEU A 115 7.72 -9.61 -9.81
N SER A 116 8.43 -9.16 -8.78
CA SER A 116 9.55 -9.94 -8.23
C SER A 116 9.01 -11.13 -7.42
N ASP A 117 9.89 -12.09 -7.15
CA ASP A 117 9.57 -13.19 -6.24
C ASP A 117 9.17 -12.66 -4.85
N PRO A 118 8.22 -13.32 -4.17
CA PRO A 118 7.86 -12.97 -2.80
C PRO A 118 9.05 -13.17 -1.85
N GLN A 119 9.26 -12.21 -0.95
CA GLN A 119 10.26 -12.24 0.13
C GLN A 119 9.95 -13.27 1.22
#